data_AF-A0A969EHU8-F1
#
_entry.id   AF-A0A969EHU8-F1
#
_cell.length_a   1.000
_cell.length_b   1.000
_cell.length_c   1.000
_cell.angle_alpha   90.00
_cell.angle_beta   90.00
_cell.angle_gamma   90.00
#
_symmetry.space_group_name_H-M   'P 1'
#
loop_
_entity.id
_entity.type
_entity.pdbx_description
1 polymer ?
#
loop_
_entity_poly.entity_id
_entity_poly.type
_entity_poly.pdbx_seq_one_letter_code
_entity_poly.pdbx_strand_id
1 'polypeptide(L)'
;MVPLDTLNNFVTYDYLAVTKPDGSKRYVRSGSLTSLDNVIYYARFDAELNSTLPRGYIFPAAFKKIADNLIAHGVNVTTLEKSKTYSGEVFTVTKLEKASQAFQGHAIAKLDGTWKTSSKKFKKGDYVVDAAQPLANLIFYLLEPQSDDGLATWNFFDDYLEENNVGNQPVDFPIFKYFK
;
A
#
# COMPACT_ATOMS: atom_id res chain seq x y z
N MET A 1 9.78 -10.05 -6.91
CA MET A 1 9.91 -11.49 -6.56
C MET A 1 11.25 -11.99 -7.08
N VAL A 2 11.96 -12.77 -6.28
CA VAL A 2 13.25 -13.37 -6.65
C VAL A 2 13.12 -14.89 -6.70
N PRO A 3 13.89 -15.55 -7.58
CA PRO A 3 13.83 -17.00 -7.71
C PRO A 3 14.41 -17.67 -6.47
N LEU A 4 13.79 -18.77 -6.06
CA LEU A 4 14.36 -19.78 -5.17
C LEU A 4 15.15 -20.80 -5.99
N ASP A 5 15.69 -21.80 -5.30
CA ASP A 5 16.30 -22.97 -5.92
C ASP A 5 15.33 -23.60 -6.94
N THR A 6 15.90 -24.08 -8.05
CA THR A 6 15.11 -24.72 -9.10
C THR A 6 14.45 -25.99 -8.57
N LEU A 7 13.16 -26.13 -8.88
CA LEU A 7 12.39 -27.30 -8.50
C LEU A 7 12.49 -28.36 -9.58
N ASN A 8 12.86 -29.57 -9.16
CA ASN A 8 12.74 -30.78 -9.97
C ASN A 8 11.55 -31.58 -9.47
N ASN A 9 10.95 -32.37 -10.37
CA ASN A 9 9.74 -33.14 -10.12
C ASN A 9 8.59 -32.27 -9.57
N PHE A 10 8.45 -31.04 -10.07
CA PHE A 10 7.38 -30.12 -9.67
C PHE A 10 6.05 -30.63 -10.22
N VAL A 11 5.21 -31.16 -9.32
CA VAL A 11 3.91 -31.74 -9.68
C VAL A 11 2.92 -30.64 -10.05
N THR A 12 2.37 -30.74 -11.24
CA THR A 12 1.34 -29.84 -11.77
C THR A 12 0.32 -30.67 -12.57
N TYR A 13 -0.64 -30.01 -13.18
CA TYR A 13 -1.57 -30.65 -14.10
C TYR A 13 -1.08 -30.53 -15.52
N ASP A 14 -1.35 -31.56 -16.31
CA ASP A 14 -1.22 -31.47 -17.75
C ASP A 14 -2.35 -30.58 -18.33
N TYR A 15 -2.14 -30.00 -19.51
CA TYR A 15 -3.07 -29.07 -20.13
C TYR A 15 -3.32 -29.44 -21.59
N LEU A 16 -4.61 -29.60 -21.95
CA LEU A 16 -5.05 -29.89 -23.31
C LEU A 16 -5.30 -28.59 -24.07
N ALA A 17 -4.74 -28.47 -25.27
CA ALA A 17 -5.03 -27.37 -26.17
C ALA A 17 -6.39 -27.58 -26.86
N VAL A 18 -7.29 -26.61 -26.72
CA VAL A 18 -8.59 -26.55 -27.39
C VAL A 18 -8.59 -25.36 -28.35
N THR A 19 -8.84 -25.61 -29.63
CA THR A 19 -8.97 -24.55 -30.63
C THR A 19 -10.37 -23.94 -30.55
N LYS A 20 -10.45 -22.63 -30.37
CA LYS A 20 -11.69 -21.87 -30.40
C LYS A 20 -12.17 -21.63 -31.85
N PRO A 21 -13.44 -21.25 -32.06
CA PRO A 21 -13.96 -20.91 -33.40
C PRO A 21 -13.21 -19.79 -34.11
N ASP A 22 -12.58 -18.87 -33.36
CA ASP A 22 -11.75 -17.77 -33.89
C ASP A 22 -10.32 -18.21 -34.28
N GLY A 23 -10.00 -19.50 -34.15
CA GLY A 23 -8.67 -20.07 -34.43
C GLY A 23 -7.66 -19.93 -33.27
N SER A 24 -7.99 -19.21 -32.20
CA SER A 24 -7.11 -19.10 -31.03
C SER A 24 -7.10 -20.38 -30.20
N LYS A 25 -5.99 -20.68 -29.52
CA LYS A 25 -5.88 -21.82 -28.61
C LYS A 25 -6.26 -21.40 -27.18
N ARG A 26 -6.99 -22.25 -26.49
CA ARG A 26 -7.21 -22.21 -25.04
C ARG A 26 -6.66 -23.49 -24.43
N TYR A 27 -5.86 -23.37 -23.38
CA TYR A 27 -5.39 -24.54 -22.63
C TYR A 27 -6.35 -24.84 -21.49
N VAL A 28 -6.82 -26.08 -21.41
CA VAL A 28 -7.73 -26.55 -20.37
C VAL A 28 -7.00 -27.60 -19.55
N ARG A 29 -7.03 -27.45 -18.23
CA ARG A 29 -6.42 -28.40 -17.29
C ARG A 29 -6.98 -29.80 -17.53
N SER A 30 -6.10 -30.75 -17.78
CA SER A 30 -6.42 -32.17 -17.81
C SER A 30 -6.50 -32.69 -16.37
N GLY A 31 -7.31 -33.72 -16.12
CA GLY A 31 -7.41 -34.34 -14.79
C GLY A 31 -6.14 -35.09 -14.36
N SER A 32 -5.16 -35.21 -15.27
CA SER A 32 -3.93 -35.95 -15.06
C SER A 32 -2.85 -35.05 -14.44
N LEU A 33 -2.11 -35.61 -13.48
CA LEU A 33 -0.91 -34.99 -12.93
C LEU A 33 0.28 -35.26 -13.86
N THR A 34 1.19 -34.30 -13.92
CA THR A 34 2.48 -34.41 -14.58
C THR A 34 3.54 -33.73 -13.71
N SER A 35 4.81 -34.01 -13.99
CA SER A 35 5.94 -33.42 -13.27
C SER A 35 6.82 -32.63 -14.22
N LEU A 36 7.27 -31.46 -13.77
CA LEU A 36 8.21 -30.61 -14.49
C LEU A 36 9.53 -30.54 -13.75
N ASP A 37 10.63 -30.69 -14.49
CA ASP A 37 11.97 -30.46 -13.99
C ASP A 37 12.47 -29.05 -14.34
N ASN A 38 13.47 -28.57 -13.61
CA ASN A 38 14.09 -27.26 -13.81
C ASN A 38 13.11 -26.08 -13.76
N VAL A 39 12.07 -26.17 -12.93
CA VAL A 39 11.11 -25.07 -12.75
C VAL A 39 11.75 -23.98 -11.91
N ILE A 40 11.85 -22.78 -12.47
CA ILE A 40 12.28 -21.59 -11.73
C ILE A 40 11.11 -21.12 -10.87
N TYR A 41 11.26 -21.21 -9.55
CA TYR A 41 10.20 -20.90 -8.60
C TYR A 41 10.39 -19.51 -7.97
N TYR A 42 9.54 -18.56 -8.38
CA TYR A 42 9.55 -17.18 -7.85
C TYR A 42 8.61 -17.06 -6.64
N ALA A 43 9.09 -17.43 -5.46
CA ALA A 43 8.28 -17.39 -4.23
C ALA A 43 8.93 -16.69 -3.04
N ARG A 44 10.07 -16.03 -3.26
CA ARG A 44 10.69 -15.14 -2.28
C ARG A 44 10.52 -13.69 -2.71
N PHE A 45 10.41 -12.81 -1.73
CA PHE A 45 10.34 -11.37 -1.92
C PHE A 45 11.52 -10.75 -1.17
N ASP A 46 12.37 -10.03 -1.91
CA ASP A 46 13.42 -9.20 -1.31
C ASP A 46 12.87 -7.77 -1.25
N ALA A 47 13.19 -7.07 -0.16
CA ALA A 47 12.71 -5.70 0.03
C ALA A 47 13.43 -4.74 -0.92
N GLU A 48 12.68 -4.06 -1.78
CA GLU A 48 13.20 -2.98 -2.64
C GLU A 48 13.09 -1.61 -1.95
N LEU A 49 12.20 -1.48 -0.97
CA LEU A 49 11.98 -0.28 -0.17
C LEU A 49 11.86 -0.64 1.31
N ASN A 50 12.41 0.21 2.18
CA ASN A 50 12.27 0.09 3.63
C ASN A 50 11.80 1.43 4.20
N SER A 51 11.01 1.37 5.28
CA SER A 51 10.54 2.54 6.00
C SER A 51 10.52 2.24 7.49
N THR A 52 10.76 3.26 8.33
CA THR A 52 10.84 3.09 9.78
C THR A 52 9.45 3.13 10.40
N LEU A 53 9.13 2.15 11.24
CA LEU A 53 7.92 2.11 12.06
C LEU A 53 7.96 3.28 13.08
N PRO A 54 7.04 4.26 13.01
CA PRO A 54 7.03 5.38 13.94
C PRO A 54 6.40 5.01 15.28
N ARG A 55 6.44 5.93 16.25
CA ARG A 55 5.63 5.80 17.47
C ARG A 55 4.14 5.92 17.14
N GLY A 56 3.80 6.71 16.14
CA GLY A 56 2.44 6.79 15.64
C GLY A 56 2.29 7.79 14.51
N TYR A 57 1.04 8.00 14.14
CA TYR A 57 0.65 8.85 13.03
C TYR A 57 -0.34 9.93 13.48
N ILE A 58 -0.28 11.09 12.84
CA ILE A 58 -1.22 12.19 13.07
C ILE A 58 -1.67 12.72 11.71
N PHE A 59 -2.98 12.96 11.58
CA PHE A 59 -3.53 13.51 10.34
C PHE A 59 -4.75 14.41 10.60
N PRO A 60 -5.02 15.39 9.71
CA PRO A 60 -6.09 16.35 9.92
C PRO A 60 -7.48 15.71 10.02
N ALA A 61 -8.38 16.33 10.80
CA ALA A 61 -9.77 15.90 10.94
C ALA A 61 -10.55 15.79 9.61
N ALA A 62 -10.10 16.51 8.57
CA ALA A 62 -10.67 16.42 7.22
C ALA A 62 -10.59 15.00 6.61
N PHE A 63 -9.64 14.18 7.06
CA PHE A 63 -9.46 12.80 6.58
C PHE A 63 -10.28 11.79 7.39
N LYS A 64 -11.53 12.13 7.73
CA LYS A 64 -12.43 11.27 8.51
C LYS A 64 -12.58 9.87 7.91
N LYS A 65 -12.64 9.75 6.58
CA LYS A 65 -12.73 8.44 5.89
C LYS A 65 -11.56 7.50 6.23
N ILE A 66 -10.37 8.04 6.44
CA ILE A 66 -9.18 7.27 6.87
C ILE A 66 -9.39 6.76 8.30
N ALA A 67 -9.79 7.65 9.21
CA ALA A 67 -10.05 7.28 10.60
C ALA A 67 -11.16 6.21 10.70
N ASP A 68 -12.26 6.39 9.97
CA ASP A 68 -13.37 5.43 9.94
C ASP A 68 -12.92 4.05 9.43
N ASN A 69 -12.07 4.01 8.39
CA ASN A 69 -11.53 2.78 7.85
C ASN A 69 -10.62 2.06 8.87
N LEU A 70 -9.72 2.79 9.52
CA LEU A 70 -8.87 2.24 10.58
C LEU A 70 -9.71 1.66 11.73
N ILE A 71 -10.74 2.39 12.17
CA ILE A 71 -11.67 1.93 13.21
C ILE A 71 -12.40 0.66 12.77
N ALA A 72 -12.82 0.55 11.51
CA ALA A 72 -13.44 -0.66 10.98
C ALA A 72 -12.51 -1.89 11.01
N HIS A 73 -11.19 -1.67 10.91
CA HIS A 73 -10.17 -2.69 11.13
C HIS A 73 -9.87 -2.99 12.60
N GLY A 74 -10.51 -2.29 13.55
CA GLY A 74 -10.30 -2.44 14.99
C GLY A 74 -9.13 -1.63 15.54
N VAL A 75 -8.56 -0.71 14.75
CA VAL A 75 -7.50 0.19 15.23
C VAL A 75 -8.09 1.21 16.20
N ASN A 76 -7.42 1.40 17.34
CA ASN A 76 -7.75 2.48 18.24
C ASN A 76 -7.28 3.81 17.65
N VAL A 77 -8.23 4.65 17.26
CA VAL A 77 -8.00 6.02 16.75
C VAL A 77 -8.54 7.00 17.77
N THR A 78 -7.70 7.96 18.16
CA THR A 78 -8.07 9.03 19.10
C THR A 78 -8.00 10.39 18.42
N THR A 79 -8.51 11.43 19.10
CA THR A 79 -8.41 12.81 18.62
C THR A 79 -7.56 13.65 19.56
N LEU A 80 -6.87 14.66 19.05
CA LEU A 80 -6.17 15.63 19.87
C LEU A 80 -7.15 16.46 20.70
N GLU A 81 -6.98 16.46 22.01
CA GLU A 81 -7.78 17.29 22.93
C GLU A 81 -7.38 18.77 22.90
N LYS A 82 -6.15 19.06 22.46
CA LYS A 82 -5.62 20.42 22.32
C LYS A 82 -4.65 20.48 21.14
N SER A 83 -4.60 21.65 20.51
CA SER A 83 -3.61 21.91 19.46
C SER A 83 -2.19 21.76 20.01
N LYS A 84 -1.34 21.01 19.30
CA LYS A 84 0.02 20.70 19.73
C LYS A 84 0.94 20.59 18.51
N THR A 85 2.18 21.02 18.67
CA THR A 85 3.24 20.83 17.67
C THR A 85 3.92 19.49 17.89
N TYR A 86 4.13 18.75 16.81
CA TYR A 86 4.84 17.48 16.78
C TYR A 86 6.06 17.60 15.88
N SER A 87 7.14 16.94 16.29
CA SER A 87 8.35 16.79 15.49
C SER A 87 8.46 15.35 15.01
N GLY A 88 8.85 15.18 13.75
CA GLY A 88 8.86 13.88 13.09
C GLY A 88 9.08 14.05 11.60
N GLU A 89 8.35 13.30 10.79
CA GLU A 89 8.56 13.25 9.34
C GLU A 89 7.27 13.39 8.56
N VAL A 90 7.37 14.08 7.42
CA VAL A 90 6.33 14.16 6.39
C VAL A 90 6.89 13.59 5.10
N PHE A 91 6.06 12.87 4.36
CA PHE A 91 6.43 12.39 3.03
C PHE A 91 6.03 13.42 1.99
N THR A 92 6.98 13.94 1.23
CA THR A 92 6.69 14.81 0.09
C THR A 92 6.53 13.95 -1.15
N VAL A 93 5.29 13.83 -1.64
CA VAL A 93 4.95 13.13 -2.88
C VAL A 93 5.42 13.95 -4.06
N THR A 94 6.19 13.34 -4.95
CA THR A 94 6.66 13.95 -6.21
C THR A 94 5.96 13.36 -7.43
N LYS A 95 5.38 12.17 -7.30
CA LYS A 95 4.69 11.48 -8.39
C LYS A 95 3.50 10.68 -7.85
N LEU A 96 2.39 10.73 -8.59
CA LEU A 96 1.25 9.83 -8.46
C LEU A 96 1.08 9.12 -9.81
N GLU A 97 1.26 7.81 -9.82
CA GLU A 97 0.96 6.96 -10.97
C GLU A 97 -0.35 6.22 -10.71
N LYS A 98 -1.21 6.10 -11.72
CA LYS A 98 -2.42 5.27 -11.65
C LYS A 98 -2.38 4.19 -12.73
N ALA A 99 -2.79 2.98 -12.35
CA ALA A 99 -2.93 1.87 -13.30
C ALA A 99 -3.97 2.22 -14.39
N SER A 100 -3.69 1.83 -15.64
CA SER A 100 -4.59 2.07 -16.77
C SER A 100 -5.84 1.18 -16.74
N GLN A 101 -5.76 0.04 -16.06
CA GLN A 101 -6.87 -0.89 -15.86
C GLN A 101 -7.26 -0.91 -14.38
N ALA A 102 -8.56 -0.82 -14.10
CA ALA A 102 -9.06 -0.91 -12.75
C ALA A 102 -8.99 -2.35 -12.22
N PHE A 103 -8.57 -2.49 -10.96
CA PHE A 103 -8.64 -3.74 -10.21
C PHE A 103 -9.72 -3.60 -9.13
N GLN A 104 -10.75 -4.45 -9.19
CA GLN A 104 -11.90 -4.38 -8.28
C GLN A 104 -12.56 -2.98 -8.18
N GLY A 105 -12.55 -2.21 -9.28
CA GLY A 105 -13.09 -0.85 -9.31
C GLY A 105 -12.13 0.25 -8.87
N HIS A 106 -10.89 -0.08 -8.52
CA HIS A 106 -9.86 0.87 -8.12
C HIS A 106 -8.80 1.05 -9.21
N ALA A 107 -8.48 2.31 -9.52
CA ALA A 107 -7.33 2.63 -10.35
C ALA A 107 -6.09 2.68 -9.45
N ILE A 108 -5.51 1.50 -9.19
CA ILE A 108 -4.39 1.31 -8.24
C ILE A 108 -3.37 2.43 -8.38
N ALA A 109 -3.15 3.14 -7.28
CA ALA A 109 -2.24 4.28 -7.20
C ALA A 109 -0.88 3.86 -6.66
N LYS A 110 0.18 4.45 -7.20
CA LYS A 110 1.55 4.35 -6.68
C LYS A 110 2.12 5.74 -6.47
N LEU A 111 2.69 5.96 -5.29
CA LEU A 111 3.32 7.22 -4.93
C LEU A 111 4.84 7.08 -4.93
N ASP A 112 5.51 8.05 -5.57
CA ASP A 112 6.94 8.28 -5.37
C ASP A 112 7.14 9.59 -4.62
N GLY A 113 8.21 9.65 -3.83
CA GLY A 113 8.51 10.82 -3.01
C GLY A 113 9.65 10.57 -2.05
N THR A 114 9.82 11.50 -1.10
CA THR A 114 10.89 11.42 -0.10
C THR A 114 10.40 11.88 1.26
N TRP A 115 10.89 11.21 2.30
CA TRP A 115 10.67 11.64 3.68
C TRP A 115 11.54 12.85 4.01
N LYS A 116 10.97 13.79 4.76
CA LYS A 116 11.67 14.96 5.29
C LYS A 116 11.32 15.17 6.74
N THR A 117 12.33 15.47 7.55
CA THR A 117 12.12 15.93 8.92
C THR A 117 11.30 17.21 8.93
N SER A 118 10.29 17.27 9.78
CA SER A 118 9.40 18.41 9.89
C SER A 118 8.89 18.58 11.31
N SER A 119 8.47 19.81 11.62
CA SER A 119 7.75 20.15 12.84
C SER A 119 6.43 20.81 12.45
N LYS A 120 5.31 20.14 12.74
CA LYS A 120 3.98 20.55 12.29
C LYS A 120 3.04 20.74 13.47
N LYS A 121 2.28 21.83 13.44
CA LYS A 121 1.22 22.11 14.42
C LYS A 121 -0.07 21.45 13.95
N PHE A 122 -0.61 20.60 14.81
CA PHE A 122 -1.92 19.97 14.64
C PHE A 122 -2.93 20.64 15.57
N LYS A 123 -4.20 20.61 15.16
CA LYS A 123 -5.31 21.27 15.85
C LYS A 123 -6.05 20.29 16.76
N LYS A 124 -6.77 20.82 17.74
CA LYS A 124 -7.77 20.03 18.47
C LYS A 124 -8.73 19.37 17.46
N GLY A 125 -9.00 18.08 17.65
CA GLY A 125 -9.86 17.27 16.78
C GLY A 125 -9.13 16.52 15.67
N ASP A 126 -7.86 16.83 15.38
CA ASP A 126 -7.05 16.03 14.45
C ASP A 126 -6.84 14.62 15.02
N TYR A 127 -6.75 13.62 14.14
CA TYR A 127 -6.66 12.22 14.52
C TYR A 127 -5.24 11.83 14.91
N VAL A 128 -5.13 10.99 15.93
CA VAL A 128 -3.88 10.38 16.41
C VAL A 128 -4.06 8.88 16.47
N VAL A 129 -3.12 8.17 15.84
CA VAL A 129 -3.06 6.72 15.82
C VAL A 129 -1.73 6.30 16.41
N ASP A 130 -1.75 5.87 17.67
CA ASP A 130 -0.57 5.36 18.36
C ASP A 130 -0.23 3.95 17.84
N ALA A 131 1.02 3.70 17.45
CA ALA A 131 1.44 2.37 17.00
C ALA A 131 1.74 1.41 18.17
N ALA A 132 1.71 1.87 19.43
CA ALA A 132 1.83 1.01 20.61
C ALA A 132 0.51 0.30 20.95
N GLN A 133 -0.01 -0.44 19.97
CA GLN A 133 -1.17 -1.30 20.06
C GLN A 133 -0.97 -2.55 19.19
N PRO A 134 -1.72 -3.65 19.40
CA PRO A 134 -1.49 -4.92 18.70
C PRO A 134 -1.50 -4.84 17.17
N LEU A 135 -2.20 -3.86 16.61
CA LEU A 135 -2.34 -3.66 15.16
C LEU A 135 -1.25 -2.77 14.53
N ALA A 136 -0.11 -2.55 15.21
CA ALA A 136 0.99 -1.71 14.74
C ALA A 136 1.39 -1.96 13.27
N ASN A 137 1.57 -3.23 12.90
CA ASN A 137 1.97 -3.62 11.54
C ASN A 137 0.87 -3.31 10.51
N LEU A 138 -0.40 -3.49 10.87
CA LEU A 138 -1.52 -3.13 9.99
C LEU A 138 -1.63 -1.62 9.82
N ILE A 139 -1.49 -0.86 10.90
CA ILE A 139 -1.50 0.61 10.87
C ILE A 139 -0.38 1.12 9.95
N PHE A 140 0.83 0.58 10.13
CA PHE A 140 1.98 0.89 9.27
C PHE A 140 1.64 0.57 7.81
N TYR A 141 1.20 -0.65 7.53
CA TYR A 141 0.89 -1.09 6.17
C TYR A 141 -0.21 -0.26 5.49
N LEU A 142 -1.23 0.19 6.24
CA LEU A 142 -2.32 1.02 5.72
C LEU A 142 -1.93 2.48 5.51
N LEU A 143 -1.09 3.05 6.38
CA LEU A 143 -0.80 4.49 6.42
C LEU A 143 0.52 4.88 5.74
N GLU A 144 1.41 3.94 5.43
CA GLU A 144 2.61 4.23 4.66
C GLU A 144 2.24 4.62 3.20
N PRO A 145 2.74 5.76 2.68
CA PRO A 145 2.36 6.27 1.36
C PRO A 145 2.85 5.38 0.21
N GLN A 146 3.89 4.59 0.43
CA GLN A 146 4.50 3.71 -0.57
C GLN A 146 4.26 2.22 -0.25
N SER A 147 3.26 1.90 0.58
CA SER A 147 2.84 0.52 0.79
C SER A 147 2.13 -0.01 -0.45
N ASP A 148 2.46 -1.24 -0.87
CA ASP A 148 1.92 -1.83 -2.10
C ASP A 148 0.41 -2.11 -2.04
N ASP A 149 -0.19 -2.15 -0.84
CA ASP A 149 -1.62 -2.43 -0.64
C ASP A 149 -2.19 -1.55 0.50
N GLY A 150 -1.63 -0.34 0.66
CA GLY A 150 -2.06 0.64 1.64
C GLY A 150 -3.23 1.50 1.16
N LEU A 151 -3.72 2.40 2.02
CA LEU A 151 -4.84 3.27 1.69
C LEU A 151 -4.54 4.22 0.52
N ALA A 152 -3.27 4.59 0.32
CA ALA A 152 -2.82 5.29 -0.88
C ALA A 152 -3.10 4.48 -2.15
N THR A 153 -2.71 3.20 -2.17
CA THR A 153 -2.97 2.27 -3.29
C THR A 153 -4.45 2.16 -3.61
N TRP A 154 -5.30 2.12 -2.59
CA TRP A 154 -6.76 2.02 -2.70
C TRP A 154 -7.50 3.36 -2.89
N ASN A 155 -6.80 4.39 -3.39
CA ASN A 155 -7.37 5.67 -3.81
C ASN A 155 -7.97 6.55 -2.69
N PHE A 156 -7.62 6.32 -1.42
CA PHE A 156 -8.17 7.13 -0.32
C PHE A 156 -7.63 8.57 -0.27
N PHE A 157 -6.52 8.85 -0.96
CA PHE A 157 -5.85 10.15 -0.96
C PHE A 157 -5.87 10.86 -2.32
N ASP A 158 -6.48 10.25 -3.34
CA ASP A 158 -6.44 10.75 -4.72
C ASP A 158 -7.00 12.16 -4.82
N ASP A 159 -8.21 12.38 -4.31
CA ASP A 159 -8.88 13.70 -4.32
C ASP A 159 -7.95 14.78 -3.74
N TYR A 160 -7.33 14.51 -2.58
CA TYR A 160 -6.39 15.45 -1.94
C TYR A 160 -5.15 15.70 -2.79
N LEU A 161 -4.54 14.66 -3.35
CA LEU A 161 -3.31 14.78 -4.13
C LEU A 161 -3.54 15.51 -5.45
N GLU A 162 -4.67 15.23 -6.11
CA GLU A 162 -5.08 15.86 -7.36
C GLU A 162 -5.47 17.33 -7.16
N GLU A 163 -6.26 17.64 -6.12
CA GLU A 163 -6.61 19.03 -5.77
C GLU A 163 -5.38 19.89 -5.48
N ASN A 164 -4.30 19.27 -4.98
CA ASN A 164 -3.02 19.93 -4.72
C ASN A 164 -2.05 19.89 -5.91
N ASN A 165 -2.49 19.39 -7.07
CA ASN A 165 -1.74 19.32 -8.32
C ASN A 165 -0.44 18.50 -8.24
N VAL A 166 -0.51 17.32 -7.61
CA VAL A 166 0.61 16.36 -7.64
C VAL A 166 1.03 16.07 -9.08
N GLY A 167 2.34 16.04 -9.35
CA GLY A 167 2.91 15.88 -10.69
C GLY A 167 3.26 17.20 -11.39
N ASN A 168 2.57 18.30 -11.07
CA ASN A 168 3.00 19.65 -11.44
C ASN A 168 3.91 20.25 -10.36
N GLN A 169 3.67 19.90 -9.10
CA GLN A 169 4.47 20.30 -7.96
C GLN A 169 4.52 19.20 -6.89
N PRO A 170 5.55 19.19 -6.02
CA PRO A 170 5.57 18.29 -4.87
C PRO A 170 4.44 18.62 -3.88
N VAL A 171 3.80 17.59 -3.33
CA VAL A 171 2.69 17.72 -2.38
C VAL A 171 3.02 16.94 -1.12
N ASP A 172 2.87 17.55 0.05
CA ASP A 172 3.03 16.84 1.32
C ASP A 172 1.87 15.87 1.54
N PHE A 173 2.20 14.60 1.76
CA PHE A 173 1.25 13.57 2.15
C PHE A 173 0.61 13.93 3.49
N PRO A 174 -0.71 13.74 3.67
CA PRO A 174 -1.42 14.30 4.81
C PRO A 174 -1.23 13.50 6.10
N ILE A 175 -0.58 12.33 6.03
CA ILE A 175 -0.24 11.50 7.17
C ILE A 175 1.17 11.84 7.67
N PHE A 176 1.28 12.30 8.91
CA PHE A 176 2.53 12.68 9.54
C PHE A 176 3.01 11.60 10.51
N LYS A 177 4.31 11.27 10.49
CA LYS A 177 4.94 10.36 11.44
C LYS A 177 5.51 11.12 12.62
N TYR A 178 5.30 10.63 13.84
CA TYR A 178 6.05 11.07 15.02
C TYR A 178 6.74 9.89 15.70
N PHE A 179 7.90 10.13 16.29
CA PHE A 179 8.75 9.08 16.86
C PHE A 179 8.88 9.15 18.39
N LYS A 180 8.40 10.22 19.02
CA LYS A 180 8.46 10.47 20.47
C LYS A 180 7.19 11.16 20.96
#